data_AF-A0A841C129-F1
#
_entry.id   AF-A0A841C129-F1
#
_cell.length_a   1.000
_cell.length_b   1.000
_cell.length_c   1.000
_cell.angle_alpha   90.00
_cell.angle_beta   90.00
_cell.angle_gamma   90.00
#
_symmetry.space_group_name_H-M   'P 1'
#
loop_
_entity.id
_entity.type
_entity.pdbx_description
1 polymer ?
#
loop_
_entity_poly.entity_id
_entity_poly.type
_entity_poly.pdbx_seq_one_letter_code
_entity_poly.pdbx_strand_id
1 'polypeptide(L)'
;MSTYVGADPVQLDALGEHLLSRAALLDELRLRLTAELFDTGWAGPDAEDARSDWDASHAPALGSAAQLFHAMSQTLFANAGAQRDASAGEVALAALYTPRIPFPGPDATPEELQAYWLAIAADRAGIDMSVWDPALGATVLKDTVTDVYTYYGKLFLENPNLQWAGMANMVGPSLSAGFFDIEMFRDLAAKFAGLPGVPPGMDLLANASEAELKFYETTFLQMEKDVFTDMAMQHEAYLGAGMPGIQQLGDAGLIDAQTVQAWEKIDLGTRTGDQDLVMQGNEELLHREQWTVLDRNYQLMYDHSPTGPAFTYAMTAIGEPSIPGAHGFGEYRPFEFTQETPGPDRIPFTPWDNPLQGSVTVTTPFPDGNLANFNDRWDYITHDTLPAFQDLLRNDPDQARAIISSDVVDRTEDNRIYNRLDTLGEHYFTDWKVDFDQ
;
A
#
# COMPACT_ATOMS: atom_id res chain seq x y z
N MET A 1 -30.99 -41.18 -9.80
CA MET A 1 -30.52 -39.81 -10.07
C MET A 1 -30.80 -39.00 -8.82
N SER A 2 -29.77 -38.74 -8.01
CA SER A 2 -29.90 -37.91 -6.81
C SER A 2 -29.80 -36.46 -7.26
N THR A 3 -30.88 -35.70 -7.12
CA THR A 3 -30.89 -34.25 -7.28
C THR A 3 -30.02 -33.64 -6.18
N TYR A 4 -28.80 -33.23 -6.52
CA TYR A 4 -28.01 -32.36 -5.66
C TYR A 4 -28.70 -30.99 -5.62
N VAL A 5 -29.25 -30.65 -4.46
CA VAL A 5 -29.76 -29.29 -4.17
C VAL A 5 -28.60 -28.55 -3.50
N GLY A 6 -27.71 -27.96 -4.30
CA GLY A 6 -26.76 -26.97 -3.80
C GLY A 6 -27.45 -25.60 -3.77
N ALA A 7 -27.29 -24.85 -2.68
CA ALA A 7 -27.54 -23.40 -2.68
C ALA A 7 -26.66 -22.70 -3.76
N ASP A 8 -27.08 -21.54 -4.25
CA ASP A 8 -26.33 -20.76 -5.25
C ASP A 8 -25.25 -19.91 -4.54
N PRO A 9 -23.94 -20.11 -4.80
CA PRO A 9 -22.87 -19.38 -4.13
C PRO A 9 -22.99 -17.85 -4.24
N VAL A 10 -23.52 -17.33 -5.36
CA VAL A 10 -23.70 -15.89 -5.56
C VAL A 10 -24.79 -15.34 -4.64
N GLN A 11 -25.87 -16.11 -4.44
CA GLN A 11 -26.94 -15.73 -3.52
C GLN A 11 -26.50 -15.82 -2.06
N LEU A 12 -25.60 -16.75 -1.73
CA LEU A 12 -25.01 -16.87 -0.40
C LEU A 12 -24.10 -15.68 -0.08
N ASP A 13 -23.25 -15.25 -1.02
CA ASP A 13 -22.39 -14.08 -0.85
C ASP A 13 -23.21 -12.80 -0.68
N ALA A 14 -24.19 -12.57 -1.57
CA ALA A 14 -25.06 -11.40 -1.48
C ALA A 14 -25.84 -11.32 -0.15
N LEU A 15 -26.25 -12.48 0.40
CA LEU A 15 -26.87 -12.54 1.72
C LEU A 15 -25.85 -12.28 2.84
N GLY A 16 -24.62 -12.80 2.71
CA GLY A 16 -23.52 -12.55 3.64
C GLY A 16 -23.15 -11.07 3.75
N GLU A 17 -23.02 -10.39 2.62
CA GLU A 17 -22.79 -8.94 2.52
C GLU A 17 -23.92 -8.14 3.16
N HIS A 18 -25.18 -8.54 2.90
CA HIS A 18 -26.33 -7.87 3.52
C HIS A 18 -26.31 -8.01 5.04
N LEU A 19 -26.00 -9.19 5.58
CA LEU A 19 -25.87 -9.40 7.03
C LEU A 19 -24.72 -8.60 7.63
N LEU A 20 -23.58 -8.49 6.93
CA LEU A 20 -22.44 -7.68 7.37
C LEU A 20 -22.82 -6.20 7.45
N SER A 21 -23.50 -5.68 6.43
CA SER A 21 -24.03 -4.31 6.43
C SER A 21 -25.02 -4.06 7.59
N ARG A 22 -25.88 -5.03 7.92
CA ARG A 22 -26.80 -4.92 9.07
C ARG A 22 -26.10 -4.99 10.42
N ALA A 23 -25.02 -5.77 10.53
CA ALA A 23 -24.19 -5.81 11.74
C ALA A 23 -23.56 -4.43 12.01
N ALA A 24 -22.94 -3.82 11.00
CA ALA A 24 -22.34 -2.49 11.11
C ALA A 24 -23.38 -1.42 11.52
N LEU A 25 -24.57 -1.46 10.93
CA LEU A 25 -25.66 -0.54 11.28
C LEU A 25 -26.11 -0.71 12.75
N LEU A 26 -26.16 -1.94 13.27
CA LEU A 26 -26.53 -2.18 14.67
C LEU A 26 -25.47 -1.64 15.64
N ASP A 27 -24.19 -1.78 15.31
CA ASP A 27 -23.11 -1.22 16.12
C ASP A 27 -23.08 0.30 16.08
N GLU A 28 -23.29 0.92 14.91
CA GLU A 28 -23.42 2.37 14.78
C GLU A 28 -24.59 2.90 15.60
N LEU A 29 -25.78 2.26 15.50
CA LEU A 29 -26.96 2.64 16.28
C LEU A 29 -26.70 2.50 17.79
N ARG A 30 -26.04 1.42 18.22
CA ARG A 30 -25.67 1.21 19.63
C ARG A 30 -24.78 2.35 20.12
N LEU A 31 -23.74 2.71 19.37
CA LEU A 31 -22.80 3.77 19.75
C LEU A 31 -23.49 5.14 19.79
N ARG A 32 -24.28 5.48 18.76
CA ARG A 32 -25.03 6.75 18.70
C ARG A 32 -26.02 6.89 19.86
N LEU A 33 -26.85 5.89 20.10
CA LEU A 33 -27.84 5.93 21.17
C LEU A 33 -27.17 5.99 22.55
N THR A 34 -26.02 5.32 22.71
CA THR A 34 -25.21 5.45 23.93
C THR A 34 -24.74 6.90 24.11
N ALA A 35 -24.13 7.51 23.08
CA ALA A 35 -23.67 8.89 23.18
C ALA A 35 -24.83 9.86 23.46
N GLU A 36 -25.95 9.74 22.74
CA GLU A 36 -27.14 10.58 22.93
C GLU A 36 -27.72 10.46 24.35
N LEU A 37 -27.84 9.23 24.89
CA LEU A 37 -28.37 9.00 26.23
C LEU A 37 -27.50 9.63 27.32
N PHE A 38 -26.18 9.54 27.17
CA PHE A 38 -25.21 10.04 28.15
C PHE A 38 -24.93 11.54 28.03
N ASP A 39 -25.17 12.15 26.87
CA ASP A 39 -25.05 13.61 26.66
C ASP A 39 -26.33 14.39 27.03
N THR A 40 -27.42 13.70 27.40
CA THR A 40 -28.66 14.38 27.82
C THR A 40 -28.48 15.15 29.14
N GLY A 41 -29.06 16.36 29.22
CA GLY A 41 -29.19 17.13 30.47
C GLY A 41 -30.19 16.56 31.49
N TRP A 42 -30.69 15.33 31.28
CA TRP A 42 -31.66 14.67 32.17
C TRP A 42 -30.96 14.07 33.39
N ALA A 43 -31.34 14.52 34.59
CA ALA A 43 -30.71 14.14 35.85
C ALA A 43 -31.73 13.67 36.89
N GLY A 44 -31.28 12.85 37.84
CA GLY A 44 -32.08 12.27 38.91
C GLY A 44 -32.13 10.73 38.86
N PRO A 45 -32.75 10.07 39.85
CA PRO A 45 -32.74 8.61 39.99
C PRO A 45 -33.25 7.86 38.75
N ASP A 46 -34.34 8.33 38.12
CA ASP A 46 -34.89 7.69 36.91
C ASP A 46 -33.91 7.74 35.71
N ALA A 47 -33.07 8.78 35.64
CA ALA A 47 -32.05 8.92 34.59
C ALA A 47 -30.85 8.00 34.84
N GLU A 48 -30.52 7.75 36.11
CA GLU A 48 -29.49 6.78 36.51
C GLU A 48 -29.97 5.35 36.23
N ASP A 49 -31.23 5.04 36.57
CA ASP A 49 -31.85 3.74 36.30
C ASP A 49 -31.92 3.46 34.79
N ALA A 50 -32.30 4.45 33.97
CA ALA A 50 -32.35 4.30 32.52
C ALA A 50 -30.97 4.07 31.88
N ARG A 51 -29.92 4.79 32.31
CA ARG A 51 -28.54 4.57 31.86
C ARG A 51 -28.02 3.20 32.30
N SER A 52 -28.32 2.82 33.55
CA SER A 52 -27.96 1.50 34.07
C SER A 52 -28.65 0.37 33.30
N ASP A 53 -29.92 0.51 32.94
CA ASP A 53 -30.63 -0.50 32.14
C ASP A 53 -30.14 -0.53 30.68
N TRP A 54 -29.81 0.63 30.10
CA TRP A 54 -29.20 0.69 28.78
C TRP A 54 -27.87 -0.08 28.72
N ASP A 55 -26.96 0.21 29.66
CA ASP A 55 -25.64 -0.44 29.73
C ASP A 55 -25.72 -1.92 30.09
N ALA A 56 -26.65 -2.29 30.97
CA ALA A 56 -26.77 -3.68 31.45
C ALA A 56 -27.51 -4.59 30.46
N SER A 57 -28.45 -4.08 29.66
CA SER A 57 -29.35 -4.92 28.88
C SER A 57 -29.42 -4.56 27.39
N HIS A 58 -29.62 -3.29 27.05
CA HIS A 58 -29.93 -2.88 25.68
C HIS A 58 -28.70 -2.81 24.77
N ALA A 59 -27.64 -2.13 25.22
CA ALA A 59 -26.40 -2.04 24.45
C ALA A 59 -25.74 -3.42 24.23
N PRO A 60 -25.65 -4.31 25.24
CA PRO A 60 -25.16 -5.67 25.04
C PRO A 60 -26.04 -6.50 24.09
N ALA A 61 -27.36 -6.32 24.10
CA ALA A 61 -28.26 -7.04 23.20
C ALA A 61 -28.05 -6.64 21.73
N LEU A 62 -27.85 -5.34 21.44
CA LEU A 62 -27.51 -4.86 20.10
C LEU A 62 -26.14 -5.39 19.63
N GLY A 63 -25.13 -5.35 20.51
CA GLY A 63 -23.81 -5.92 20.20
C GLY A 63 -23.86 -7.43 19.94
N SER A 64 -24.66 -8.17 20.73
CA SER A 64 -24.85 -9.61 20.52
C SER A 64 -25.54 -9.92 19.19
N ALA A 65 -26.52 -9.09 18.78
CA ALA A 65 -27.18 -9.24 17.49
C ALA A 65 -26.23 -8.95 16.32
N ALA A 66 -25.39 -7.92 16.44
CA ALA A 66 -24.35 -7.61 15.45
C ALA A 66 -23.34 -8.76 15.31
N GLN A 67 -22.85 -9.31 16.43
CA GLN A 67 -21.96 -10.48 16.44
C GLN A 67 -22.60 -11.72 15.80
N LEU A 68 -23.89 -11.94 16.03
CA LEU A 68 -24.63 -13.05 15.41
C LEU A 68 -24.73 -12.90 13.90
N PHE A 69 -25.00 -11.69 13.39
CA PHE A 69 -25.00 -11.42 11.95
C PHE A 69 -23.61 -11.57 11.33
N HIS A 70 -22.56 -11.16 12.04
CA HIS A 70 -21.18 -11.37 11.60
C HIS A 70 -20.81 -12.87 11.54
N ALA A 71 -21.17 -13.65 12.55
CA ALA A 71 -20.93 -15.10 12.54
C ALA A 71 -21.72 -15.82 11.42
N MET A 72 -22.95 -15.36 11.16
CA MET A 72 -23.78 -15.87 10.07
C MET A 72 -23.19 -15.52 8.70
N SER A 73 -22.69 -14.30 8.48
CA SER A 73 -22.06 -13.92 7.21
C SER A 73 -20.79 -14.74 6.94
N GLN A 74 -19.93 -14.91 7.95
CA GLN A 74 -18.75 -15.78 7.85
C GLN A 74 -19.12 -17.22 7.46
N THR A 75 -20.21 -17.76 8.04
CA THR A 75 -20.71 -19.09 7.69
C THR A 75 -21.21 -19.15 6.24
N LEU A 76 -21.89 -18.10 5.76
CA LEU A 76 -22.37 -18.03 4.38
C LEU A 76 -21.22 -17.98 3.38
N PHE A 77 -20.20 -17.16 3.64
CA PHE A 77 -18.99 -17.09 2.80
C PHE A 77 -18.23 -18.42 2.78
N ALA A 78 -18.07 -19.06 3.95
CA ALA A 78 -17.45 -20.38 4.03
C ALA A 78 -18.23 -21.45 3.24
N ASN A 79 -19.57 -21.42 3.31
CA ASN A 79 -20.42 -22.34 2.55
C ASN A 79 -20.37 -22.07 1.04
N ALA A 80 -20.32 -20.79 0.62
CA ALA A 80 -20.17 -20.40 -0.77
C ALA A 80 -18.82 -20.87 -1.33
N GLY A 81 -17.73 -20.69 -0.55
CA GLY A 81 -16.40 -21.21 -0.85
C GLY A 81 -16.40 -22.73 -1.00
N ALA A 82 -16.91 -23.47 -0.01
CA ALA A 82 -16.97 -24.92 -0.05
C ALA A 82 -17.81 -25.46 -1.24
N GLN A 83 -18.85 -24.75 -1.65
CA GLN A 83 -19.62 -25.10 -2.85
C GLN A 83 -18.89 -24.80 -4.16
N ARG A 84 -18.13 -23.71 -4.23
CA ARG A 84 -17.23 -23.42 -5.35
C ARG A 84 -16.18 -24.52 -5.47
N ASP A 85 -15.56 -24.91 -4.36
CA ASP A 85 -14.54 -25.96 -4.31
C ASP A 85 -15.13 -27.33 -4.70
N ALA A 86 -16.32 -27.67 -4.20
CA ALA A 86 -17.02 -28.90 -4.56
C ALA A 86 -17.47 -28.92 -6.03
N SER A 87 -17.77 -27.75 -6.62
CA SER A 87 -18.13 -27.60 -8.04
C SER A 87 -16.89 -27.49 -8.95
N ALA A 88 -15.73 -27.18 -8.38
CA ALA A 88 -14.45 -27.06 -9.09
C ALA A 88 -13.75 -28.41 -9.34
N GLY A 89 -14.24 -29.49 -8.74
CA GLY A 89 -13.73 -30.85 -8.94
C GLY A 89 -13.91 -31.34 -10.39
N GLU A 90 -12.78 -31.48 -11.09
CA GLU A 90 -12.53 -32.22 -12.34
C GLU A 90 -12.73 -31.55 -13.72
N VAL A 91 -13.40 -30.39 -13.88
CA VAL A 91 -13.53 -29.74 -15.22
C VAL A 91 -13.35 -28.21 -15.22
N ALA A 92 -13.29 -27.55 -14.07
CA ALA A 92 -13.48 -26.09 -14.00
C ALA A 92 -12.21 -25.22 -14.18
N LEU A 93 -11.00 -25.71 -13.88
CA LEU A 93 -9.81 -24.84 -13.90
C LEU A 93 -9.45 -24.30 -15.29
N ALA A 94 -9.68 -25.08 -16.36
CA ALA A 94 -9.42 -24.62 -17.73
C ALA A 94 -10.48 -23.62 -18.24
N ALA A 95 -11.71 -23.68 -17.72
CA ALA A 95 -12.82 -22.84 -18.18
C ALA A 95 -12.85 -21.45 -17.51
N LEU A 96 -12.32 -21.32 -16.29
CA LEU A 96 -12.21 -20.03 -15.58
C LEU A 96 -11.08 -19.14 -16.12
N TYR A 97 -10.05 -19.74 -16.72
CA TYR A 97 -8.93 -19.02 -17.33
C TYR A 97 -9.10 -18.71 -18.80
N THR A 98 -10.18 -19.16 -19.46
CA THR A 98 -10.42 -18.81 -20.87
C THR A 98 -10.89 -17.35 -20.94
N PRO A 99 -10.10 -16.44 -21.52
CA PRO A 99 -10.53 -15.05 -21.64
C PRO A 99 -11.78 -14.98 -22.50
N ARG A 100 -12.78 -14.20 -22.08
CA ARG A 100 -13.95 -13.88 -22.94
C ARG A 100 -13.55 -13.07 -24.18
N ILE A 101 -12.34 -12.52 -24.14
CA ILE A 101 -11.70 -11.76 -25.19
C ILE A 101 -10.98 -12.74 -26.12
N PRO A 102 -11.27 -12.76 -27.44
CA PRO A 102 -10.54 -13.60 -28.38
C PRO A 102 -9.06 -13.23 -28.41
N PHE A 103 -8.18 -14.23 -28.32
CA PHE A 103 -6.75 -14.03 -28.50
C PHE A 103 -6.46 -13.48 -29.90
N PRO A 104 -5.65 -12.41 -30.04
CA PRO A 104 -5.40 -11.74 -31.32
C PRO A 104 -4.60 -12.60 -32.32
N GLY A 105 -4.05 -13.72 -31.86
CA GLY A 105 -3.30 -14.66 -32.68
C GLY A 105 -1.78 -14.50 -32.51
N PRO A 106 -0.99 -15.40 -33.13
CA PRO A 106 0.46 -15.38 -33.01
C PRO A 106 1.12 -14.17 -33.70
N ASP A 107 0.47 -13.61 -34.72
CA ASP A 107 0.97 -12.48 -35.52
C ASP A 107 0.44 -11.11 -35.03
N ALA A 108 -0.08 -11.05 -33.80
CA ALA A 108 -0.63 -9.83 -33.20
C ALA A 108 0.40 -8.69 -33.16
N THR A 109 -0.04 -7.46 -33.42
CA THR A 109 0.85 -6.30 -33.21
C THR A 109 1.11 -6.09 -31.71
N PRO A 110 2.18 -5.38 -31.32
CA PRO A 110 2.42 -5.05 -29.92
C PRO A 110 1.23 -4.36 -29.25
N GLU A 111 0.54 -3.48 -29.97
CA GLU A 111 -0.66 -2.77 -29.47
C GLU A 111 -1.84 -3.73 -29.25
N GLU A 112 -2.09 -4.65 -30.19
CA GLU A 112 -3.15 -5.66 -30.06
C GLU A 112 -2.87 -6.61 -28.89
N LEU A 113 -1.61 -7.01 -28.71
CA LEU A 113 -1.18 -7.90 -27.63
C LEU A 113 -1.26 -7.21 -26.26
N GLN A 114 -0.82 -5.96 -26.16
CA GLN A 114 -0.95 -5.16 -24.95
C GLN A 114 -2.43 -4.95 -24.60
N ALA A 115 -3.26 -4.54 -25.57
CA ALA A 115 -4.68 -4.33 -25.35
C ALA A 115 -5.39 -5.60 -24.91
N TYR A 116 -5.00 -6.76 -25.46
CA TYR A 116 -5.56 -8.06 -25.08
C TYR A 116 -5.33 -8.39 -23.61
N TRP A 117 -4.08 -8.39 -23.16
CA TRP A 117 -3.73 -8.76 -21.79
C TRP A 117 -4.21 -7.71 -20.78
N LEU A 118 -4.15 -6.42 -21.14
CA LEU A 118 -4.66 -5.35 -20.29
C LEU A 118 -6.18 -5.43 -20.11
N ALA A 119 -6.91 -5.80 -21.16
CA ALA A 119 -8.36 -5.97 -21.05
C ALA A 119 -8.73 -7.18 -20.16
N ILE A 120 -7.91 -8.23 -20.13
CA ILE A 120 -8.07 -9.34 -19.18
C ILE A 120 -7.83 -8.88 -17.75
N ALA A 121 -6.72 -8.17 -17.51
CA ALA A 121 -6.40 -7.62 -16.20
C ALA A 121 -7.53 -6.69 -15.69
N ALA A 122 -7.99 -5.78 -16.54
CA ALA A 122 -9.06 -4.84 -16.23
C ALA A 122 -10.39 -5.55 -15.91
N ASP A 123 -10.80 -6.53 -16.71
CA ASP A 123 -12.01 -7.34 -16.45
C ASP A 123 -11.93 -8.07 -15.09
N ARG A 124 -10.74 -8.61 -14.76
CA ARG A 124 -10.52 -9.31 -13.50
C ARG A 124 -10.43 -8.39 -12.29
N ALA A 125 -9.91 -7.18 -12.48
CA ALA A 125 -9.83 -6.14 -11.46
C ALA A 125 -11.17 -5.42 -11.27
N GLY A 126 -12.11 -5.51 -12.23
CA GLY A 126 -13.35 -4.73 -12.21
C GLY A 126 -13.18 -3.28 -12.71
N ILE A 127 -12.07 -2.97 -13.38
CA ILE A 127 -11.69 -1.63 -13.78
C ILE A 127 -12.18 -1.33 -15.22
N ASP A 128 -12.89 -0.21 -15.39
CA ASP A 128 -13.20 0.33 -16.72
C ASP A 128 -12.08 1.26 -17.20
N MET A 129 -11.19 0.72 -18.03
CA MET A 129 -10.07 1.46 -18.63
C MET A 129 -10.48 2.68 -19.45
N SER A 130 -11.73 2.74 -19.95
CA SER A 130 -12.21 3.84 -20.80
C SER A 130 -12.52 5.12 -20.02
N VAL A 131 -12.74 5.00 -18.70
CA VAL A 131 -13.05 6.12 -17.80
C VAL A 131 -11.95 6.38 -16.78
N TRP A 132 -10.91 5.54 -16.72
CA TRP A 132 -9.76 5.75 -15.85
C TRP A 132 -8.88 6.89 -16.38
N ASP A 133 -9.23 8.12 -16.00
CA ASP A 133 -8.47 9.34 -16.31
C ASP A 133 -7.86 9.93 -15.02
N PRO A 134 -6.53 9.82 -14.82
CA PRO A 134 -5.83 10.38 -13.66
C PRO A 134 -6.12 11.86 -13.38
N ALA A 135 -6.50 12.66 -14.39
CA ALA A 135 -6.84 14.06 -14.21
C ALA A 135 -8.12 14.28 -13.37
N LEU A 136 -8.98 13.25 -13.24
CA LEU A 136 -10.19 13.32 -12.41
C LEU A 136 -9.90 13.42 -10.91
N GLY A 137 -8.69 13.06 -10.47
CA GLY A 137 -8.25 13.15 -9.07
C GLY A 137 -8.63 11.95 -8.21
N ALA A 138 -8.01 11.87 -7.04
CA ALA A 138 -8.01 10.69 -6.19
C ALA A 138 -9.40 10.39 -5.67
N THR A 139 -10.16 11.43 -5.28
CA THR A 139 -11.53 11.25 -4.77
C THR A 139 -12.44 10.56 -5.79
N VAL A 140 -12.33 10.89 -7.08
CA VAL A 140 -13.13 10.25 -8.14
C VAL A 140 -12.65 8.84 -8.45
N LEU A 141 -11.33 8.62 -8.39
CA LEU A 141 -10.70 7.35 -8.74
C LEU A 141 -10.54 6.39 -7.55
N LYS A 142 -11.07 6.72 -6.36
CA LYS A 142 -10.87 5.94 -5.12
C LYS A 142 -11.16 4.44 -5.31
N ASP A 143 -12.27 4.12 -5.97
CA ASP A 143 -12.66 2.73 -6.22
C ASP A 143 -11.67 2.05 -7.17
N THR A 144 -11.27 2.73 -8.25
CA THR A 144 -10.25 2.21 -9.20
C THR A 144 -8.91 1.94 -8.53
N VAL A 145 -8.42 2.86 -7.69
CA VAL A 145 -7.19 2.68 -6.90
C VAL A 145 -7.30 1.45 -5.99
N THR A 146 -8.45 1.31 -5.31
CA THR A 146 -8.72 0.18 -4.42
C THR A 146 -8.75 -1.15 -5.19
N ASP A 147 -9.36 -1.16 -6.36
CA ASP A 147 -9.49 -2.31 -7.24
C ASP A 147 -8.12 -2.79 -7.74
N VAL A 148 -7.19 -1.88 -8.07
CA VAL A 148 -5.81 -2.21 -8.47
C VAL A 148 -5.11 -3.02 -7.39
N TYR A 149 -5.11 -2.55 -6.14
CA TYR A 149 -4.40 -3.25 -5.07
C TYR A 149 -5.12 -4.52 -4.64
N THR A 150 -6.46 -4.53 -4.67
CA THR A 150 -7.26 -5.75 -4.44
C THR A 150 -6.94 -6.83 -5.48
N TYR A 151 -6.83 -6.44 -6.74
CA TYR A 151 -6.44 -7.33 -7.84
C TYR A 151 -5.07 -7.97 -7.59
N TYR A 152 -4.04 -7.17 -7.23
CA TYR A 152 -2.72 -7.72 -6.95
C TYR A 152 -2.69 -8.63 -5.72
N GLY A 153 -3.48 -8.31 -4.69
CA GLY A 153 -3.65 -9.17 -3.53
C GLY A 153 -4.22 -10.54 -3.92
N LYS A 154 -5.26 -10.55 -4.76
CA LYS A 154 -5.84 -11.78 -5.30
C LYS A 154 -4.82 -12.60 -6.10
N LEU A 155 -4.04 -11.96 -6.99
CA LEU A 155 -3.01 -12.66 -7.76
C LEU A 155 -2.03 -13.40 -6.85
N PHE A 156 -1.55 -12.74 -5.80
CA PHE A 156 -0.63 -13.35 -4.83
C PHE A 156 -1.28 -14.47 -4.01
N LEU A 157 -2.51 -14.26 -3.52
CA LEU A 157 -3.21 -15.27 -2.72
C LEU A 157 -3.46 -16.56 -3.52
N GLU A 158 -3.77 -16.43 -4.81
CA GLU A 158 -3.93 -17.56 -5.73
C GLU A 158 -2.60 -18.18 -6.16
N ASN A 159 -1.54 -17.36 -6.29
CA ASN A 159 -0.22 -17.76 -6.76
C ASN A 159 0.90 -17.11 -5.93
N PRO A 160 1.28 -17.70 -4.76
CA PRO A 160 2.21 -17.07 -3.81
C PRO A 160 3.64 -16.81 -4.33
N ASN A 161 4.02 -17.36 -5.48
CA ASN A 161 5.29 -17.06 -6.13
C ASN A 161 5.29 -15.74 -6.90
N LEU A 162 4.13 -15.09 -7.06
CA LEU A 162 4.00 -13.73 -7.61
C LEU A 162 4.26 -12.70 -6.50
N GLN A 163 5.42 -12.78 -5.87
CA GLN A 163 5.78 -11.99 -4.69
C GLN A 163 5.69 -10.49 -4.93
N TRP A 164 6.02 -10.01 -6.13
CA TRP A 164 5.84 -8.62 -6.53
C TRP A 164 4.40 -8.15 -6.34
N ALA A 165 3.41 -8.96 -6.74
CA ALA A 165 1.99 -8.62 -6.57
C ALA A 165 1.59 -8.57 -5.08
N GLY A 166 2.15 -9.47 -4.26
CA GLY A 166 1.95 -9.46 -2.81
C GLY A 166 2.52 -8.21 -2.16
N MET A 167 3.73 -7.81 -2.57
CA MET A 167 4.37 -6.59 -2.10
C MET A 167 3.60 -5.34 -2.52
N ALA A 168 3.16 -5.28 -3.79
CA ALA A 168 2.33 -4.20 -4.31
C ALA A 168 1.02 -4.04 -3.53
N ASN A 169 0.34 -5.13 -3.17
CA ASN A 169 -0.84 -5.09 -2.30
C ASN A 169 -0.53 -4.64 -0.87
N MET A 170 0.62 -5.05 -0.30
CA MET A 170 0.97 -4.64 1.06
C MET A 170 1.34 -3.15 1.13
N VAL A 171 2.09 -2.63 0.17
CA VAL A 171 2.53 -1.22 0.13
C VAL A 171 1.44 -0.29 -0.39
N GLY A 172 0.55 -0.79 -1.26
CA GLY A 172 -0.51 -0.03 -1.89
C GLY A 172 -1.31 0.88 -0.97
N PRO A 173 -1.84 0.40 0.17
CA PRO A 173 -2.63 1.23 1.07
C PRO A 173 -1.92 2.50 1.59
N SER A 174 -0.62 2.45 1.89
CA SER A 174 0.10 3.63 2.36
C SER A 174 0.39 4.63 1.23
N LEU A 175 0.61 4.13 0.01
CA LEU A 175 0.64 4.98 -1.20
C LEU A 175 -0.74 5.60 -1.47
N SER A 176 -1.82 4.80 -1.38
CA SER A 176 -3.20 5.25 -1.58
C SER A 176 -3.61 6.36 -0.62
N ALA A 177 -3.27 6.19 0.65
CA ALA A 177 -3.49 7.21 1.66
C ALA A 177 -2.81 8.54 1.29
N GLY A 178 -1.59 8.48 0.75
CA GLY A 178 -0.87 9.64 0.23
C GLY A 178 -1.64 10.37 -0.89
N PHE A 179 -2.32 9.66 -1.79
CA PHE A 179 -3.15 10.29 -2.83
C PHE A 179 -4.32 11.08 -2.23
N PHE A 180 -4.97 10.53 -1.21
CA PHE A 180 -6.17 11.13 -0.62
C PHE A 180 -5.88 12.32 0.29
N ASP A 181 -4.66 12.43 0.82
CA ASP A 181 -4.27 13.46 1.78
C ASP A 181 -3.27 14.48 1.22
N ILE A 182 -3.21 14.64 -0.11
CA ILE A 182 -2.23 15.52 -0.74
C ILE A 182 -2.31 16.99 -0.27
N GLU A 183 -3.49 17.44 0.15
CA GLU A 183 -3.68 18.79 0.71
C GLU A 183 -2.92 18.98 2.04
N MET A 184 -2.79 17.92 2.82
CA MET A 184 -2.11 17.93 4.13
C MET A 184 -0.59 18.13 3.99
N PHE A 185 -0.03 17.93 2.80
CA PHE A 185 1.39 18.22 2.53
C PHE A 185 1.72 19.70 2.75
N ARG A 186 0.76 20.61 2.58
CA ARG A 186 0.98 22.04 2.88
C ARG A 186 1.18 22.27 4.38
N ASP A 187 0.32 21.66 5.20
CA ASP A 187 0.36 21.79 6.65
C ASP A 187 1.64 21.16 7.22
N LEU A 188 2.04 20.01 6.67
CA LEU A 188 3.30 19.36 7.01
C LEU A 188 4.51 20.21 6.60
N ALA A 189 4.51 20.75 5.38
CA ALA A 189 5.58 21.62 4.91
C ALA A 189 5.74 22.87 5.78
N ALA A 190 4.63 23.47 6.23
CA ALA A 190 4.68 24.60 7.16
C ALA A 190 5.30 24.24 8.51
N LYS A 191 5.09 23.01 9.00
CA LYS A 191 5.69 22.50 10.25
C LYS A 191 7.18 22.17 10.08
N PHE A 192 7.58 21.68 8.91
CA PHE A 192 8.96 21.29 8.63
C PHE A 192 9.86 22.47 8.24
N ALA A 193 9.27 23.58 7.79
CA ALA A 193 10.01 24.75 7.35
C ALA A 193 11.00 25.26 8.41
N GLY A 194 12.28 25.34 8.03
CA GLY A 194 13.36 25.86 8.88
C GLY A 194 13.91 24.89 9.92
N LEU A 195 13.42 23.64 9.98
CA LEU A 195 14.02 22.61 10.83
C LEU A 195 15.38 22.15 10.26
N PRO A 196 16.38 21.84 11.13
CA PRO A 196 17.63 21.25 10.69
C PRO A 196 17.41 19.92 9.95
N GLY A 197 18.13 19.70 8.85
CA GLY A 197 18.01 18.49 8.02
C GLY A 197 16.92 18.57 6.94
N VAL A 198 15.99 19.51 7.03
CA VAL A 198 14.95 19.71 6.02
C VAL A 198 15.46 20.60 4.87
N PRO A 199 15.24 20.24 3.60
CA PRO A 199 15.70 21.03 2.47
C PRO A 199 14.95 22.37 2.34
N PRO A 200 15.57 23.38 1.70
CA PRO A 200 14.89 24.63 1.41
C PRO A 200 13.70 24.40 0.46
N GLY A 201 12.71 25.30 0.51
CA GLY A 201 11.53 25.25 -0.36
C GLY A 201 10.25 24.76 0.31
N MET A 202 10.32 24.29 1.57
CA MET A 202 9.12 23.93 2.35
C MET A 202 8.12 25.08 2.49
N ASP A 203 8.60 26.33 2.65
CA ASP A 203 7.72 27.51 2.65
C ASP A 203 6.96 27.69 1.33
N LEU A 204 7.55 27.28 0.20
CA LEU A 204 6.90 27.35 -1.11
C LEU A 204 5.80 26.29 -1.23
N LEU A 205 6.08 25.08 -0.74
CA LEU A 205 5.09 23.99 -0.69
C LEU A 205 3.94 24.32 0.27
N ALA A 206 4.23 24.88 1.44
CA ALA A 206 3.23 25.33 2.40
C ALA A 206 2.23 26.34 1.80
N ASN A 207 2.70 27.15 0.84
CA ASN A 207 1.89 28.14 0.12
C ASN A 207 1.52 27.70 -1.31
N ALA A 208 1.66 26.42 -1.65
CA ALA A 208 1.36 25.90 -2.98
C ALA A 208 -0.10 26.17 -3.36
N SER A 209 -0.37 26.45 -4.64
CA SER A 209 -1.74 26.63 -5.13
C SER A 209 -2.48 25.29 -5.27
N GLU A 210 -3.81 25.30 -5.43
CA GLU A 210 -4.57 24.07 -5.72
C GLU A 210 -4.14 23.45 -7.05
N ALA A 211 -3.86 24.28 -8.06
CA ALA A 211 -3.34 23.81 -9.34
C ALA A 211 -1.97 23.12 -9.19
N GLU A 212 -1.15 23.58 -8.25
CA GLU A 212 0.15 22.99 -7.95
C GLU A 212 -0.02 21.61 -7.31
N LEU A 213 -0.90 21.46 -6.31
CA LEU A 213 -1.20 20.15 -5.72
C LEU A 213 -1.86 19.21 -6.74
N LYS A 214 -2.73 19.75 -7.60
CA LYS A 214 -3.40 18.98 -8.64
C LYS A 214 -2.42 18.37 -9.63
N PHE A 215 -1.34 19.06 -9.95
CA PHE A 215 -0.26 18.51 -10.77
C PHE A 215 0.32 17.24 -10.12
N TYR A 216 0.73 17.32 -8.86
CA TYR A 216 1.28 16.16 -8.15
C TYR A 216 0.25 15.03 -8.05
N GLU A 217 -0.99 15.33 -7.65
CA GLU A 217 -2.06 14.33 -7.56
C GLU A 217 -2.22 13.59 -8.90
N THR A 218 -2.27 14.34 -10.02
CA THR A 218 -2.43 13.77 -11.35
C THR A 218 -1.22 12.92 -11.75
N THR A 219 0.01 13.39 -11.49
CA THR A 219 1.23 12.63 -11.79
C THR A 219 1.34 11.35 -10.95
N PHE A 220 0.94 11.41 -9.68
CA PHE A 220 0.88 10.26 -8.80
C PHE A 220 -0.14 9.20 -9.26
N LEU A 221 -1.35 9.62 -9.62
CA LEU A 221 -2.38 8.72 -10.16
C LEU A 221 -1.98 8.16 -11.54
N GLN A 222 -1.27 8.94 -12.35
CA GLN A 222 -0.70 8.46 -13.60
C GLN A 222 0.38 7.39 -13.35
N MET A 223 1.20 7.58 -12.32
CA MET A 223 2.22 6.62 -11.91
C MET A 223 1.61 5.26 -11.53
N GLU A 224 0.52 5.25 -10.77
CA GLU A 224 -0.21 4.01 -10.46
C GLU A 224 -0.78 3.34 -11.72
N LYS A 225 -1.43 4.12 -12.59
CA LYS A 225 -1.95 3.61 -13.86
C LYS A 225 -0.85 3.02 -14.73
N ASP A 226 0.33 3.65 -14.78
CA ASP A 226 1.49 3.16 -15.50
C ASP A 226 1.93 1.79 -14.96
N VAL A 227 2.01 1.61 -13.64
CA VAL A 227 2.29 0.31 -12.99
C VAL A 227 1.25 -0.72 -13.38
N PHE A 228 -0.04 -0.40 -13.28
CA PHE A 228 -1.09 -1.34 -13.65
C PHE A 228 -0.97 -1.78 -15.11
N THR A 229 -0.80 -0.83 -16.03
CA THR A 229 -0.73 -1.13 -17.47
C THR A 229 0.52 -1.91 -17.89
N ASP A 230 1.64 -1.78 -17.17
CA ASP A 230 2.87 -2.54 -17.43
C ASP A 230 2.83 -3.92 -16.73
N MET A 231 2.52 -3.95 -15.43
CA MET A 231 2.70 -5.13 -14.61
C MET A 231 1.52 -6.09 -14.69
N ALA A 232 0.27 -5.61 -14.70
CA ALA A 232 -0.88 -6.51 -14.79
C ALA A 232 -0.90 -7.30 -16.10
N MET A 233 -0.50 -6.66 -17.21
CA MET A 233 -0.32 -7.31 -18.52
C MET A 233 0.62 -8.53 -18.43
N GLN A 234 1.77 -8.37 -17.77
CA GLN A 234 2.76 -9.44 -17.64
C GLN A 234 2.25 -10.59 -16.78
N HIS A 235 1.61 -10.29 -15.65
CA HIS A 235 1.02 -11.30 -14.77
C HIS A 235 -0.05 -12.09 -15.51
N GLU A 236 -0.94 -11.43 -16.24
CA GLU A 236 -1.98 -12.10 -17.03
C GLU A 236 -1.41 -12.96 -18.15
N ALA A 237 -0.37 -12.49 -18.85
CA ALA A 237 0.31 -13.27 -19.87
C ALA A 237 0.95 -14.54 -19.29
N TYR A 238 1.61 -14.43 -18.13
CA TYR A 238 2.19 -15.59 -17.44
C TYR A 238 1.11 -16.55 -16.94
N LEU A 239 0.06 -16.06 -16.29
CA LEU A 239 -0.99 -16.92 -15.75
C LEU A 239 -1.85 -17.57 -16.85
N GLY A 240 -2.08 -16.88 -17.96
CA GLY A 240 -2.87 -17.37 -19.08
C GLY A 240 -2.12 -18.32 -20.01
N ALA A 241 -0.83 -18.08 -20.25
CA ALA A 241 -0.06 -18.80 -21.26
C ALA A 241 1.33 -19.30 -20.78
N GLY A 242 1.71 -19.07 -19.54
CA GLY A 242 3.03 -19.40 -18.99
C GLY A 242 4.15 -18.60 -19.65
N MET A 243 5.36 -19.17 -19.66
CA MET A 243 6.51 -18.59 -20.36
C MET A 243 6.28 -18.30 -21.85
N PRO A 244 5.51 -19.09 -22.63
CA PRO A 244 5.13 -18.69 -23.99
C PRO A 244 4.46 -17.31 -24.09
N GLY A 245 3.59 -16.94 -23.13
CA GLY A 245 2.96 -15.61 -23.08
C GLY A 245 3.97 -14.51 -22.82
N ILE A 246 4.88 -14.72 -21.85
CA ILE A 246 5.97 -13.79 -21.54
C ILE A 246 6.92 -13.64 -22.73
N GLN A 247 7.29 -14.74 -23.40
CA GLN A 247 8.15 -14.69 -24.58
C GLN A 247 7.49 -13.89 -25.70
N GLN A 248 6.17 -14.02 -25.88
CA GLN A 248 5.44 -13.22 -26.86
C GLN A 248 5.50 -11.72 -26.55
N LEU A 249 5.38 -11.33 -25.27
CA LEU A 249 5.55 -9.94 -24.86
C LEU A 249 6.98 -9.44 -25.14
N GLY A 250 7.99 -10.27 -24.89
CA GLY A 250 9.40 -9.97 -25.17
C GLY A 250 9.69 -9.83 -26.66
N ASP A 251 9.20 -10.76 -27.48
CA ASP A 251 9.35 -10.77 -28.94
C ASP A 251 8.64 -9.56 -29.58
N ALA A 252 7.53 -9.10 -29.01
CA ALA A 252 6.81 -7.89 -29.41
C ALA A 252 7.49 -6.59 -28.93
N GLY A 253 8.52 -6.67 -28.08
CA GLY A 253 9.22 -5.51 -27.52
C GLY A 253 8.43 -4.76 -26.44
N LEU A 254 7.39 -5.36 -25.87
CA LEU A 254 6.60 -4.78 -24.78
C LEU A 254 7.34 -4.88 -23.43
N ILE A 255 8.17 -5.91 -23.28
CA ILE A 255 9.09 -6.08 -22.15
C ILE A 255 10.50 -6.36 -22.66
N ASP A 256 11.51 -5.98 -21.90
CA ASP A 256 12.91 -6.19 -22.27
C ASP A 256 13.40 -7.61 -21.91
N ALA A 257 14.59 -7.96 -22.42
CA ALA A 257 15.18 -9.28 -22.20
C ALA A 257 15.49 -9.58 -20.72
N GLN A 258 15.77 -8.56 -19.91
CA GLN A 258 15.99 -8.74 -18.47
C GLN A 258 14.68 -9.11 -17.76
N THR A 259 13.58 -8.48 -18.17
CA THR A 259 12.23 -8.78 -17.68
C THR A 259 11.80 -10.20 -18.07
N VAL A 260 12.11 -10.65 -19.29
CA VAL A 260 11.88 -12.05 -19.69
C VAL A 260 12.66 -13.01 -18.81
N GLN A 261 13.94 -12.72 -18.53
CA GLN A 261 14.78 -13.55 -17.64
C GLN A 261 14.26 -13.56 -16.19
N ALA A 262 13.71 -12.46 -15.71
CA ALA A 262 13.07 -12.39 -14.39
C ALA A 262 11.91 -13.40 -14.29
N TRP A 263 11.04 -13.44 -15.30
CA TRP A 263 9.96 -14.42 -15.40
C TRP A 263 10.48 -15.86 -15.57
N GLU A 264 11.57 -16.09 -16.32
CA GLU A 264 12.21 -17.41 -16.41
C GLU A 264 12.69 -17.90 -15.04
N LYS A 265 13.23 -17.02 -14.19
CA LYS A 265 13.61 -17.35 -12.81
C LYS A 265 12.40 -17.71 -11.96
N ILE A 266 11.32 -16.91 -12.02
CA ILE A 266 10.07 -17.19 -11.29
C ILE A 266 9.49 -18.53 -11.74
N ASP A 267 9.45 -18.80 -13.04
CA ASP A 267 8.92 -20.04 -13.60
C ASP A 267 9.76 -21.26 -13.19
N LEU A 268 11.08 -21.16 -13.33
CA LEU A 268 11.98 -22.23 -12.93
C LEU A 268 11.88 -22.50 -11.43
N GLY A 269 11.94 -21.46 -10.61
CA GLY A 269 11.81 -21.55 -9.16
C GLY A 269 10.47 -22.14 -8.73
N THR A 270 9.38 -21.77 -9.39
CA THR A 270 8.04 -22.35 -9.16
C THR A 270 8.02 -23.84 -9.47
N ARG A 271 8.59 -24.27 -10.61
CA ARG A 271 8.61 -25.69 -11.02
C ARG A 271 9.54 -26.56 -10.18
N THR A 272 10.64 -26.01 -9.67
CA THR A 272 11.64 -26.75 -8.89
C THR A 272 11.42 -26.64 -7.38
N GLY A 273 10.60 -25.70 -6.92
CA GLY A 273 10.46 -25.35 -5.51
C GLY A 273 11.62 -24.51 -4.97
N ASP A 274 12.44 -23.92 -5.84
CA ASP A 274 13.57 -23.07 -5.48
C ASP A 274 13.09 -21.62 -5.22
N GLN A 275 12.93 -21.29 -3.94
CA GLN A 275 12.43 -19.98 -3.51
C GLN A 275 13.44 -18.85 -3.74
N ASP A 276 14.74 -19.13 -3.81
CA ASP A 276 15.74 -18.10 -4.06
C ASP A 276 15.63 -17.60 -5.50
N LEU A 277 15.31 -18.48 -6.46
CA LEU A 277 15.01 -18.09 -7.84
C LEU A 277 13.73 -17.27 -7.94
N VAL A 278 12.68 -17.64 -7.18
CA VAL A 278 11.42 -16.87 -7.14
C VAL A 278 11.68 -15.46 -6.60
N MET A 279 12.43 -15.34 -5.50
CA MET A 279 12.80 -14.05 -4.90
C MET A 279 13.60 -13.18 -5.86
N GLN A 280 14.66 -13.72 -6.48
CA GLN A 280 15.49 -12.99 -7.44
C GLN A 280 14.70 -12.51 -8.66
N GLY A 281 13.79 -13.34 -9.20
CA GLY A 281 12.96 -12.92 -10.33
C GLY A 281 11.98 -11.81 -9.94
N ASN A 282 11.36 -11.88 -8.75
CA ASN A 282 10.46 -10.82 -8.29
C ASN A 282 11.21 -9.52 -7.94
N GLU A 283 12.45 -9.59 -7.45
CA GLU A 283 13.31 -8.41 -7.27
C GLU A 283 13.62 -7.73 -8.62
N GLU A 284 13.85 -8.49 -9.68
CA GLU A 284 14.06 -7.93 -11.02
C GLU A 284 12.79 -7.29 -11.60
N LEU A 285 11.62 -7.88 -11.33
CA LEU A 285 10.33 -7.24 -11.66
C LEU A 285 10.14 -5.93 -10.88
N LEU A 286 10.50 -5.91 -9.59
CA LEU A 286 10.47 -4.71 -8.78
C LEU A 286 11.43 -3.65 -9.31
N HIS A 287 12.65 -4.03 -9.70
CA HIS A 287 13.59 -3.12 -10.34
C HIS A 287 13.01 -2.51 -11.62
N ARG A 288 12.37 -3.31 -12.48
CA ARG A 288 11.72 -2.81 -13.69
C ARG A 288 10.67 -1.76 -13.35
N GLU A 289 9.78 -2.05 -12.41
CA GLU A 289 8.77 -1.10 -11.96
C GLU A 289 9.45 0.21 -11.53
N GLN A 290 10.41 0.11 -10.61
CA GLN A 290 11.06 1.28 -10.01
C GLN A 290 11.88 2.12 -10.99
N TRP A 291 12.56 1.49 -11.97
CA TRP A 291 13.40 2.18 -12.95
C TRP A 291 12.65 2.55 -14.23
N THR A 292 12.05 1.57 -14.89
CA THR A 292 11.47 1.75 -16.23
C THR A 292 10.10 2.41 -16.17
N VAL A 293 9.29 2.08 -15.17
CA VAL A 293 7.89 2.54 -15.08
C VAL A 293 7.79 3.81 -14.25
N LEU A 294 8.40 3.84 -13.05
CA LEU A 294 8.19 4.93 -12.09
C LEU A 294 9.15 6.11 -12.24
N ASP A 295 10.41 5.88 -12.64
CA ASP A 295 11.45 6.91 -12.49
C ASP A 295 11.10 8.21 -13.23
N ARG A 296 10.50 8.10 -14.42
CA ARG A 296 10.03 9.26 -15.19
C ARG A 296 9.03 10.13 -14.42
N ASN A 297 8.12 9.52 -13.66
CA ASN A 297 7.09 10.24 -12.91
C ASN A 297 7.71 10.88 -11.67
N TYR A 298 8.63 10.19 -11.00
CA TYR A 298 9.42 10.78 -9.93
C TYR A 298 10.25 11.97 -10.38
N GLN A 299 10.98 11.87 -11.50
CA GLN A 299 11.73 13.01 -12.04
C GLN A 299 10.80 14.16 -12.46
N LEU A 300 9.65 13.85 -13.09
CA LEU A 300 8.66 14.86 -13.45
C LEU A 300 8.17 15.65 -12.22
N MET A 301 7.96 15.00 -11.08
CA MET A 301 7.57 15.67 -9.85
C MET A 301 8.73 16.42 -9.21
N TYR A 302 9.93 15.84 -9.18
CA TYR A 302 11.11 16.47 -8.61
C TYR A 302 11.51 17.75 -9.36
N ASP A 303 11.46 17.71 -10.70
CA ASP A 303 11.81 18.84 -11.57
C ASP A 303 10.71 19.90 -11.67
N HIS A 304 9.53 19.66 -11.08
CA HIS A 304 8.41 20.61 -11.13
C HIS A 304 8.68 21.85 -10.30
N SER A 305 9.04 22.94 -10.97
CA SER A 305 9.35 24.21 -10.30
C SER A 305 8.07 24.97 -9.89
N PRO A 306 8.02 25.57 -8.68
CA PRO A 306 9.13 25.70 -7.73
C PRO A 306 9.08 24.72 -6.54
N THR A 307 8.10 23.81 -6.48
CA THR A 307 7.80 23.03 -5.27
C THR A 307 8.34 21.59 -5.30
N GLY A 308 8.85 21.10 -6.44
CA GLY A 308 9.18 19.69 -6.70
C GLY A 308 10.10 19.03 -5.68
N PRO A 309 11.28 19.62 -5.39
CA PRO A 309 12.19 19.04 -4.40
C PRO A 309 11.58 18.99 -2.99
N ALA A 310 10.80 20.01 -2.62
CA ALA A 310 10.13 20.06 -1.31
C ALA A 310 8.98 19.04 -1.23
N PHE A 311 8.19 18.90 -2.30
CA PHE A 311 7.08 17.94 -2.35
C PHE A 311 7.58 16.51 -2.24
N THR A 312 8.54 16.14 -3.07
CA THR A 312 9.10 14.78 -3.10
C THR A 312 9.84 14.44 -1.80
N TYR A 313 10.48 15.42 -1.17
CA TYR A 313 11.05 15.23 0.17
C TYR A 313 9.98 15.05 1.24
N ALA A 314 8.92 15.86 1.25
CA ALA A 314 7.81 15.72 2.21
C ALA A 314 7.17 14.33 2.10
N MET A 315 6.99 13.82 0.87
CA MET A 315 6.54 12.44 0.65
C MET A 315 7.54 11.42 1.21
N THR A 316 8.84 11.62 0.98
CA THR A 316 9.90 10.72 1.49
C THR A 316 9.87 10.64 3.01
N ALA A 317 9.68 11.78 3.68
CA ALA A 317 9.62 11.84 5.13
C ALA A 317 8.42 11.05 5.67
N ILE A 318 7.21 11.33 5.18
CA ILE A 318 6.00 10.75 5.79
C ILE A 318 5.62 9.35 5.27
N GLY A 319 6.26 8.93 4.18
CA GLY A 319 6.05 7.63 3.57
C GLY A 319 6.57 6.52 4.47
N GLU A 320 5.66 5.71 5.00
CA GLU A 320 5.98 4.50 5.75
C GLU A 320 5.47 3.27 4.97
N PRO A 321 6.29 2.23 4.82
CA PRO A 321 5.85 0.98 4.21
C PRO A 321 4.93 0.24 5.17
N SER A 322 3.77 -0.20 4.70
CA SER A 322 2.83 -1.04 5.46
C SER A 322 3.25 -2.51 5.54
N ILE A 323 4.56 -2.78 5.43
CA ILE A 323 5.16 -4.12 5.55
C ILE A 323 5.70 -4.27 6.99
N PRO A 324 5.27 -5.30 7.74
CA PRO A 324 5.82 -5.57 9.06
C PRO A 324 7.34 -5.67 9.06
N GLY A 325 7.99 -4.91 9.95
CA GLY A 325 9.44 -4.91 10.12
C GLY A 325 10.22 -4.03 9.15
N ALA A 326 9.57 -3.41 8.16
CA ALA A 326 10.17 -2.36 7.36
C ALA A 326 10.12 -1.02 8.12
N HIS A 327 11.05 -0.13 7.82
CA HIS A 327 11.22 1.15 8.49
C HIS A 327 10.84 2.31 7.56
N GLY A 328 10.48 3.47 8.12
CA GLY A 328 10.37 4.69 7.32
C GLY A 328 11.72 5.12 6.75
N PHE A 329 11.74 5.93 5.68
CA PHE A 329 13.00 6.35 5.05
C PHE A 329 13.93 7.08 6.05
N GLY A 330 13.36 7.95 6.89
CA GLY A 330 14.09 8.66 7.94
C GLY A 330 14.63 7.78 9.06
N GLU A 331 14.04 6.61 9.28
CA GLU A 331 14.53 5.62 10.24
C GLU A 331 15.65 4.76 9.64
N TYR A 332 15.50 4.37 8.37
CA TYR A 332 16.51 3.61 7.62
C TYR A 332 17.79 4.43 7.37
N ARG A 333 17.62 5.68 6.91
CA ARG A 333 18.71 6.59 6.58
C ARG A 333 18.44 7.97 7.16
N PRO A 334 18.62 8.14 8.48
CA PRO A 334 18.41 9.43 9.14
C PRO A 334 19.46 10.45 8.71
N PHE A 335 19.07 11.71 8.66
CA PHE A 335 20.00 12.82 8.52
C PHE A 335 20.74 13.06 9.83
N GLU A 336 22.07 12.98 9.74
CA GLU A 336 22.98 13.19 10.85
C GLU A 336 23.89 14.40 10.60
N PHE A 337 24.11 15.20 11.63
CA PHE A 337 25.11 16.25 11.58
C PHE A 337 25.94 16.30 12.85
N THR A 338 27.24 16.55 12.69
CA THR A 338 28.20 16.68 13.79
C THR A 338 28.62 18.12 13.97
N GLN A 339 28.63 18.58 15.21
CA GLN A 339 29.12 19.90 15.61
C GLN A 339 30.16 19.78 16.72
N GLU A 340 31.32 20.41 16.51
CA GLU A 340 32.35 20.54 17.55
C GLU A 340 31.88 21.47 18.67
N THR A 341 32.11 21.07 19.92
CA THR A 341 31.83 21.94 21.06
C THR A 341 32.69 23.21 21.00
N PRO A 342 32.13 24.39 21.32
CA PRO A 342 32.91 25.63 21.34
C PRO A 342 33.96 25.62 22.46
N GLY A 343 35.23 25.83 22.12
CA GLY A 343 36.29 25.96 23.13
C GLY A 343 37.67 25.61 22.60
N PRO A 344 38.72 25.80 23.43
CA PRO A 344 40.03 25.26 23.16
C PRO A 344 40.11 23.77 23.55
N ASP A 345 40.87 22.97 22.81
CA ASP A 345 41.13 21.55 23.10
C ASP A 345 41.77 21.30 24.48
N ARG A 346 42.37 22.34 25.07
CA ARG A 346 43.01 22.30 26.39
C ARG A 346 42.53 23.41 27.28
N ILE A 347 42.47 23.14 28.58
CA ILE A 347 42.16 24.17 29.58
C ILE A 347 43.30 25.21 29.57
N PRO A 348 43.02 26.51 29.33
CA PRO A 348 44.04 27.55 29.23
C PRO A 348 45.02 27.55 30.40
N PHE A 349 46.32 27.66 30.10
CA PHE A 349 47.41 27.67 31.07
C PHE A 349 47.63 26.36 31.85
N THR A 350 47.05 25.25 31.39
CA THR A 350 47.27 23.91 31.96
C THR A 350 47.71 22.91 30.88
N PRO A 351 48.31 21.76 31.24
CA PRO A 351 48.59 20.68 30.31
C PRO A 351 47.40 19.71 30.14
N TRP A 352 46.23 20.01 30.72
CA TRP A 352 45.07 19.12 30.71
C TRP A 352 44.17 19.39 29.51
N ASP A 353 43.68 18.31 28.91
CA ASP A 353 42.65 18.37 27.86
C ASP A 353 41.36 18.96 28.44
N ASN A 354 40.63 19.69 27.61
CA ASN A 354 39.39 20.32 28.02
C ASN A 354 38.29 19.25 28.08
N PRO A 355 37.74 18.89 29.26
CA PRO A 355 36.72 17.86 29.38
C PRO A 355 35.35 18.31 28.83
N LEU A 356 35.24 19.55 28.35
CA LEU A 356 34.08 20.06 27.62
C LEU A 356 34.34 20.13 26.11
N GLN A 357 35.53 19.74 25.65
CA GLN A 357 35.83 19.60 24.23
C GLN A 357 35.42 18.20 23.77
N GLY A 358 34.72 18.15 22.65
CA GLY A 358 34.32 16.93 21.96
C GLY A 358 33.45 17.26 20.75
N SER A 359 33.00 16.22 20.05
CA SER A 359 32.05 16.31 18.95
C SER A 359 30.67 15.88 19.41
N VAL A 360 29.65 16.69 19.10
CA VAL A 360 28.24 16.36 19.31
C VAL A 360 27.66 15.92 17.97
N THR A 361 27.22 14.68 17.86
CA THR A 361 26.47 14.18 16.70
C THR A 361 24.99 14.20 17.01
N VAL A 362 24.20 14.77 16.11
CA VAL A 362 22.74 14.83 16.20
C VAL A 362 22.16 14.02 15.05
N THR A 363 21.41 12.97 15.38
CA THR A 363 20.63 12.16 14.43
C THR A 363 19.18 12.64 14.47
N THR A 364 18.67 13.06 13.32
CA THR A 364 17.31 13.58 13.17
C THR A 364 16.37 12.50 12.62
N PRO A 365 15.05 12.60 12.86
CA PRO A 365 14.05 11.71 12.24
C PRO A 365 13.84 11.99 10.74
N PHE A 366 14.53 12.99 10.18
CA PHE A 366 14.38 13.37 8.78
C PHE A 366 15.26 12.51 7.86
N PRO A 367 14.80 12.19 6.64
CA PRO A 367 15.57 11.38 5.70
C PRO A 367 16.78 12.14 5.14
N ASP A 368 17.94 11.46 5.11
CA ASP A 368 19.09 11.84 4.28
C ASP A 368 18.95 11.23 2.87
N GLY A 369 17.96 11.71 2.13
CA GLY A 369 17.67 11.20 0.80
C GLY A 369 16.33 11.68 0.28
N ASN A 370 16.00 11.26 -0.94
CA ASN A 370 14.71 11.55 -1.54
C ASN A 370 14.24 10.37 -2.39
N LEU A 371 13.02 9.89 -2.16
CA LEU A 371 12.40 8.83 -2.96
C LEU A 371 12.34 9.15 -4.45
N ALA A 372 12.35 10.42 -4.85
CA ALA A 372 12.42 10.76 -6.27
C ALA A 372 13.79 10.49 -6.90
N ASN A 373 14.86 10.37 -6.11
CA ASN A 373 16.16 9.91 -6.60
C ASN A 373 16.16 8.38 -6.67
N PHE A 374 16.40 7.82 -7.86
CA PHE A 374 16.38 6.37 -8.04
C PHE A 374 17.38 5.62 -7.15
N ASN A 375 18.60 6.12 -7.00
CA ASN A 375 19.62 5.40 -6.24
C ASN A 375 19.28 5.37 -4.75
N ASP A 376 18.80 6.49 -4.20
CA ASP A 376 18.34 6.56 -2.81
C ASP A 376 17.13 5.63 -2.60
N ARG A 377 16.16 5.66 -3.53
CA ARG A 377 14.96 4.81 -3.49
C ARG A 377 15.31 3.32 -3.60
N TRP A 378 16.18 2.96 -4.53
CA TRP A 378 16.57 1.57 -4.78
C TRP A 378 17.40 1.01 -3.63
N ASP A 379 18.30 1.80 -3.05
CA ASP A 379 19.06 1.42 -1.86
C ASP A 379 18.11 1.12 -0.68
N TYR A 380 17.16 2.01 -0.40
CA TYR A 380 16.14 1.82 0.63
C TYR A 380 15.29 0.57 0.39
N ILE A 381 14.77 0.37 -0.83
CA ILE A 381 13.95 -0.81 -1.16
C ILE A 381 14.75 -2.09 -0.97
N THR A 382 15.98 -2.17 -1.49
CA THR A 382 16.77 -3.42 -1.51
C THR A 382 17.39 -3.79 -0.17
N HIS A 383 17.57 -2.83 0.74
CA HIS A 383 18.18 -3.07 2.04
C HIS A 383 17.20 -3.01 3.22
N ASP A 384 15.97 -2.52 3.02
CA ASP A 384 14.95 -2.47 4.07
C ASP A 384 13.62 -3.11 3.64
N THR A 385 12.88 -2.47 2.72
CA THR A 385 11.49 -2.84 2.44
C THR A 385 11.34 -4.24 1.83
N LEU A 386 12.14 -4.57 0.81
CA LEU A 386 12.09 -5.87 0.14
C LEU A 386 12.59 -7.01 1.05
N PRO A 387 13.73 -6.89 1.75
CA PRO A 387 14.16 -7.89 2.73
C PRO A 387 13.12 -8.15 3.82
N ALA A 388 12.48 -7.12 4.38
CA ALA A 388 11.43 -7.29 5.38
C ALA A 388 10.24 -8.09 4.85
N PHE A 389 9.79 -7.78 3.62
CA PHE A 389 8.72 -8.53 2.98
C PHE A 389 9.10 -9.99 2.70
N GLN A 390 10.30 -10.23 2.17
CA GLN A 390 10.81 -11.57 1.90
C GLN A 390 11.01 -12.39 3.19
N ASP A 391 11.41 -11.74 4.28
CA ASP A 391 11.51 -12.37 5.59
C ASP A 391 10.13 -12.76 6.13
N LEU A 392 9.14 -11.87 6.01
CA LEU A 392 7.75 -12.14 6.36
C LEU A 392 7.20 -13.34 5.56
N LEU A 393 7.48 -13.43 4.26
CA LEU A 393 7.05 -14.57 3.44
C LEU A 393 7.71 -15.89 3.87
N ARG A 394 8.98 -15.83 4.31
CA ARG A 394 9.76 -17.02 4.69
C ARG A 394 9.37 -17.52 6.09
N ASN A 395 9.20 -16.61 7.03
CA ASN A 395 9.10 -16.93 8.45
C ASN A 395 7.65 -16.91 8.94
N ASP A 396 6.80 -16.02 8.41
CA ASP A 396 5.41 -15.82 8.84
C ASP A 396 4.42 -15.72 7.66
N PRO A 397 4.37 -16.74 6.76
CA PRO A 397 3.54 -16.68 5.55
C PRO A 397 2.03 -16.59 5.84
N ASP A 398 1.57 -17.06 7.00
CA ASP A 398 0.17 -16.94 7.39
C ASP A 398 -0.17 -15.50 7.82
N GLN A 399 0.77 -14.78 8.43
CA GLN A 399 0.62 -13.35 8.69
C GLN A 399 0.61 -12.57 7.37
N ALA A 400 1.50 -12.91 6.43
CA ALA A 400 1.49 -12.29 5.11
C ALA A 400 0.15 -12.47 4.39
N ARG A 401 -0.41 -13.70 4.40
CA ARG A 401 -1.73 -13.97 3.85
C ARG A 401 -2.83 -13.20 4.56
N ALA A 402 -2.81 -13.16 5.90
CA ALA A 402 -3.80 -12.44 6.68
C ALA A 402 -3.83 -10.95 6.30
N ILE A 403 -2.66 -10.31 6.20
CA ILE A 403 -2.53 -8.90 5.79
C ILE A 403 -3.03 -8.72 4.35
N ILE A 404 -2.57 -9.52 3.39
CA ILE A 404 -2.95 -9.37 1.98
C ILE A 404 -4.45 -9.63 1.76
N SER A 405 -5.03 -10.55 2.53
CA SER A 405 -6.48 -10.86 2.49
C SER A 405 -7.35 -9.82 3.20
N SER A 406 -6.75 -8.93 3.99
CA SER A 406 -7.49 -7.87 4.68
C SER A 406 -7.90 -6.76 3.73
N ASP A 407 -9.02 -6.11 4.07
CA ASP A 407 -9.65 -5.09 3.24
C ASP A 407 -8.69 -3.93 2.95
N VAL A 408 -8.57 -3.59 1.65
CA VAL A 408 -7.66 -2.54 1.18
C VAL A 408 -8.16 -1.16 1.60
N VAL A 409 -9.48 -0.95 1.67
CA VAL A 409 -10.07 0.33 2.09
C VAL A 409 -9.74 0.58 3.55
N ASP A 410 -9.96 -0.40 4.42
CA ASP A 410 -9.66 -0.28 5.86
C ASP A 410 -8.17 0.01 6.07
N ARG A 411 -7.28 -0.77 5.44
CA ARG A 411 -5.83 -0.52 5.51
C ARG A 411 -5.44 0.85 4.96
N THR A 412 -6.13 1.33 3.93
CA THR A 412 -5.86 2.67 3.37
C THR A 412 -6.30 3.76 4.33
N GLU A 413 -7.47 3.63 4.94
CA GLU A 413 -7.95 4.56 5.96
C GLU A 413 -7.02 4.59 7.18
N ASP A 414 -6.53 3.44 7.65
CA ASP A 414 -5.54 3.36 8.75
C ASP A 414 -4.23 4.11 8.41
N ASN A 415 -3.85 4.15 7.13
CA ASN A 415 -2.63 4.81 6.68
C ASN A 415 -2.80 6.31 6.35
N ARG A 416 -4.02 6.85 6.42
CA ARG A 416 -4.29 8.27 6.16
C ARG A 416 -3.45 9.16 7.08
N ILE A 417 -2.91 10.24 6.50
CA ILE A 417 -2.05 11.20 7.22
C ILE A 417 -2.82 11.75 8.42
N TYR A 418 -4.12 12.04 8.29
CA TYR A 418 -4.91 12.57 9.41
C TYR A 418 -5.01 11.62 10.61
N ASN A 419 -5.01 10.30 10.39
CA ASN A 419 -4.98 9.30 11.45
C ASN A 419 -3.59 9.14 12.07
N ARG A 420 -2.54 9.54 11.33
CA ARG A 420 -1.14 9.48 11.73
C ARG A 420 -0.58 10.86 12.14
N LEU A 421 -1.37 11.92 12.12
CA LEU A 421 -0.86 13.30 12.29
C LEU A 421 -0.21 13.51 13.66
N ASP A 422 -0.83 12.99 14.72
CA ASP A 422 -0.33 13.13 16.08
C ASP A 422 0.95 12.30 16.25
N THR A 423 0.98 11.06 15.73
CA THR A 423 2.16 10.18 15.81
C THR A 423 3.32 10.69 14.95
N LEU A 424 3.05 11.19 13.75
CA LEU A 424 4.06 11.84 12.90
C LEU A 424 4.60 13.10 13.58
N GLY A 425 3.72 13.90 14.19
CA GLY A 425 4.11 15.06 14.97
C GLY A 425 5.05 14.68 16.11
N GLU A 426 4.67 13.71 16.93
CA GLU A 426 5.54 13.19 17.99
C GLU A 426 6.88 12.74 17.43
N HIS A 427 6.90 11.81 16.46
CA HIS A 427 8.12 11.29 15.84
C HIS A 427 9.09 12.39 15.40
N TYR A 428 8.62 13.36 14.60
CA TYR A 428 9.47 14.42 14.05
C TYR A 428 9.99 15.43 15.08
N PHE A 429 9.32 15.56 16.23
CA PHE A 429 9.72 16.50 17.29
C PHE A 429 10.40 15.83 18.48
N THR A 430 10.26 14.51 18.68
CA THR A 430 10.81 13.81 19.85
C THR A 430 11.98 12.90 19.54
N ASP A 431 12.10 12.38 18.32
CA ASP A 431 13.02 11.25 18.04
C ASP A 431 14.43 11.70 17.65
N TRP A 432 14.82 12.87 18.14
CA TRP A 432 16.16 13.42 17.98
C TRP A 432 17.13 12.73 18.95
N LYS A 433 18.17 12.10 18.41
CA LYS A 433 19.24 11.48 19.21
C LYS A 433 20.45 12.40 19.23
N VAL A 434 21.06 12.55 20.40
CA VAL A 434 22.24 13.38 20.60
C VAL A 434 23.32 12.55 21.29
N ASP A 435 24.41 12.32 20.57
CA ASP A 435 25.58 11.59 21.05
C ASP A 435 26.76 12.54 21.21
N PHE A 436 27.55 12.34 22.27
CA PHE A 436 28.72 13.15 22.58
C PHE A 436 29.96 12.26 22.66
N ASP A 437 30.92 12.53 21.78
CA ASP A 437 32.23 11.87 21.74
C ASP A 437 33.32 12.87 22.17
N GLN A 438 34.21 12.41 23.06
CA GLN A 438 35.28 13.21 23.67
C GLN A 438 36.68 12.71 23.31
#